data_AF-A0A256XQX3-F1
#
_entry.id   AF-A0A256XQX3-F1
#
_cell.length_a   1.000
_cell.length_b   1.000
_cell.length_c   1.000
_cell.angle_alpha   90.00
_cell.angle_beta   90.00
_cell.angle_gamma   90.00
#
_symmetry.space_group_name_H-M   'P 1'
#
loop_
_entity.id
_entity.type
_entity.pdbx_description
1 polymer ?
#
loop_
_entity_poly.entity_id
_entity_poly.type
_entity_poly.pdbx_seq_one_letter_code
_entity_poly.pdbx_strand_id
1 'polypeptide(L)'
;MEESTDISIKQATQELLHTAIFQNISKRTNEMFAQKLAFWLVRYILLISSMNESLNINLEQILSNLHGERLKKIVSITNNSVNSTHNDSNNSDYYIW
;
A
#
# COMPACT_ATOMS: atom_id res chain seq x y z
N MET A 1 -13.79 25.96 -7.86
CA MET A 1 -13.63 25.45 -6.48
C MET A 1 -12.82 24.17 -6.60
N GLU A 2 -11.50 24.26 -6.45
CA GLU A 2 -10.54 23.20 -6.80
C GLU A 2 -9.43 23.10 -5.74
N GLU A 3 -9.72 23.48 -4.49
CA GLU A 3 -8.73 23.60 -3.41
C GLU A 3 -8.74 22.41 -2.42
N SER A 4 -9.67 21.46 -2.53
CA SER A 4 -9.83 20.40 -1.52
C SER A 4 -9.00 19.13 -1.77
N THR A 5 -8.48 18.92 -2.98
CA THR A 5 -7.72 17.71 -3.34
C THR A 5 -6.23 17.80 -2.99
N ASP A 6 -5.63 19.00 -3.01
CA ASP A 6 -4.19 19.14 -2.78
C ASP A 6 -3.80 18.93 -1.30
N ILE A 7 -4.67 19.32 -0.36
CA ILE A 7 -4.43 19.13 1.07
C ILE A 7 -4.44 17.63 1.41
N SER A 8 -5.33 16.84 0.79
CA SER A 8 -5.46 15.41 1.09
C SER A 8 -4.29 14.58 0.55
N ILE A 9 -3.75 14.92 -0.63
CA ILE A 9 -2.60 14.21 -1.22
C ILE A 9 -1.33 14.44 -0.40
N LYS A 10 -1.09 15.68 0.02
CA LYS A 10 0.07 16.02 0.86
C LYS A 10 0.01 15.28 2.20
N GLN A 11 -1.16 15.27 2.84
CA GLN A 11 -1.37 14.55 4.09
C GLN A 11 -1.17 13.04 3.92
N ALA A 12 -1.79 12.42 2.91
CA ALA A 12 -1.62 10.99 2.63
C ALA A 12 -0.15 10.61 2.38
N THR A 13 0.59 11.47 1.68
CA THR A 13 2.03 11.26 1.45
C THR A 13 2.83 11.34 2.75
N GLN A 14 2.51 12.31 3.62
CA GLN A 14 3.16 12.43 4.94
C GLN A 14 2.86 11.22 5.83
N GLU A 15 1.62 10.76 5.87
CA GLU A 15 1.22 9.56 6.61
C GLU A 15 2.00 8.32 6.13
N LEU A 16 2.13 8.13 4.81
CA LEU A 16 2.95 7.06 4.24
C LEU A 16 4.40 7.12 4.71
N LEU A 17 4.99 8.32 4.73
CA LEU A 17 6.38 8.51 5.19
C LEU A 17 6.57 8.20 6.67
N HIS A 18 5.52 8.35 7.49
CA HIS A 18 5.55 7.99 8.90
C HIS A 18 5.39 6.48 9.16
N THR A 19 5.07 5.66 8.15
CA THR A 19 4.98 4.20 8.32
C THR A 19 6.34 3.54 8.56
N ALA A 20 6.35 2.42 9.30
CA ALA A 20 7.56 1.64 9.55
C ALA A 20 8.27 1.19 8.25
N ILE A 21 7.50 0.90 7.19
CA ILE A 21 8.04 0.50 5.88
C ILE A 21 8.86 1.65 5.28
N PHE A 22 8.29 2.86 5.20
CA PHE A 22 8.99 4.01 4.63
C PHE A 22 10.13 4.52 5.50
N GLN A 23 9.99 4.45 6.82
CA GLN A 23 11.11 4.75 7.73
C GLN A 23 12.29 3.79 7.50
N ASN A 24 12.02 2.49 7.31
CA ASN A 24 13.06 1.51 7.01
C ASN A 24 13.67 1.72 5.61
N ILE A 25 12.87 2.06 4.61
CA ILE A 25 13.37 2.40 3.26
C ILE A 25 14.26 3.64 3.31
N SER A 26 13.82 4.69 4.00
CA SER A 26 14.56 5.94 4.17
C SER A 26 15.93 5.70 4.82
N LYS A 27 15.98 4.87 5.88
CA LYS A 27 17.24 4.47 6.55
C LYS A 27 18.21 3.70 5.65
N ARG A 28 17.70 2.86 4.73
CA ARG A 28 18.53 2.01 3.85
C ARG A 28 18.97 2.71 2.56
N THR A 29 18.26 3.75 2.16
CA THR A 29 18.52 4.51 0.93
C THR A 29 18.81 5.96 1.28
N ASN A 30 17.86 6.86 1.07
CA ASN A 30 17.85 8.22 1.60
C ASN A 30 16.42 8.77 1.63
N GLU A 31 16.23 9.86 2.37
CA GLU A 31 14.91 10.47 2.56
C GLU A 31 14.28 10.93 1.24
N MET A 32 15.08 11.47 0.32
CA MET A 32 14.56 11.95 -0.97
C MET A 32 14.01 10.82 -1.84
N PHE A 33 14.64 9.65 -1.81
CA PHE A 33 14.14 8.46 -2.48
C PHE A 33 12.83 7.98 -1.86
N ALA A 34 12.76 7.92 -0.52
CA ALA A 34 11.55 7.54 0.20
C ALA A 34 10.38 8.50 -0.09
N GLN A 35 10.62 9.81 -0.11
CA GLN A 35 9.63 10.82 -0.49
C GLN A 35 9.13 10.62 -1.92
N LYS A 36 10.04 10.44 -2.89
CA LYS A 36 9.67 10.16 -4.28
C LYS A 36 8.82 8.89 -4.40
N LEU A 37 9.20 7.82 -3.70
CA LEU A 37 8.46 6.57 -3.69
C LEU A 37 7.04 6.75 -3.12
N ALA A 38 6.89 7.54 -2.04
CA ALA A 38 5.58 7.81 -1.43
C ALA A 38 4.66 8.54 -2.41
N PHE A 39 5.17 9.58 -3.10
CA PHE A 39 4.43 10.27 -4.15
C PHE A 39 4.03 9.35 -5.30
N TRP A 40 4.92 8.45 -5.73
CA TRP A 40 4.60 7.48 -6.77
C TRP A 40 3.49 6.53 -6.35
N LEU A 41 3.50 6.08 -5.09
CA LEU A 41 2.47 5.21 -4.53
C LEU A 41 1.10 5.89 -4.49
N VAL A 42 1.03 7.13 -3.99
CA VAL A 42 -0.22 7.91 -3.97
C VAL A 42 -0.77 8.10 -5.38
N ARG A 43 0.08 8.47 -6.35
CA ARG A 43 -0.33 8.59 -7.76
C ARG A 43 -0.89 7.28 -8.31
N TYR A 44 -0.26 6.16 -7.99
CA TYR A 44 -0.69 4.85 -8.46
C TYR A 44 -2.05 4.46 -7.88
N ILE A 45 -2.29 4.73 -6.58
CA ILE A 45 -3.58 4.49 -5.92
C ILE A 45 -4.68 5.33 -6.57
N LEU A 46 -4.44 6.62 -6.79
CA LEU A 46 -5.42 7.52 -7.43
C LEU A 46 -5.74 7.08 -8.86
N LEU A 47 -4.73 6.69 -9.64
CA LEU A 47 -4.92 6.16 -10.99
C LEU A 47 -5.79 4.90 -10.96
N ILE A 48 -5.47 3.96 -10.07
CA ILE A 48 -6.22 2.71 -9.90
C ILE A 48 -7.67 2.99 -9.50
N SER A 49 -7.91 3.89 -8.53
CA SER A 49 -9.27 4.25 -8.11
C SER A 49 -10.07 4.81 -9.28
N SER A 50 -9.48 5.74 -10.02
CA SER A 50 -10.10 6.35 -11.20
C SER A 50 -10.41 5.31 -12.30
N MET A 51 -9.51 4.35 -12.53
CA MET A 51 -9.73 3.26 -13.49
C MET A 51 -10.86 2.32 -13.05
N ASN A 52 -10.92 1.98 -11.76
CA ASN A 52 -11.97 1.14 -11.21
C ASN A 52 -13.34 1.82 -11.34
N GLU A 53 -13.42 3.11 -10.98
CA GLU A 53 -14.63 3.92 -11.08
C GLU A 53 -15.10 4.12 -12.52
N SER A 54 -14.17 4.39 -13.45
CA SER A 54 -14.52 4.79 -14.82
C SER A 54 -14.73 3.62 -15.78
N LEU A 55 -13.99 2.52 -15.58
CA LEU A 55 -13.91 1.45 -16.58
C LEU A 55 -14.46 0.12 -16.07
N ASN A 56 -14.90 0.05 -14.81
CA ASN A 56 -15.37 -1.17 -14.14
C ASN A 56 -14.38 -2.34 -14.34
N ILE A 57 -13.11 -1.99 -14.40
CA ILE A 57 -12.01 -2.90 -14.71
C ILE A 57 -11.70 -3.73 -13.47
N ASN A 58 -11.65 -5.05 -13.64
CA ASN A 58 -11.06 -5.92 -12.64
C ASN A 58 -9.53 -5.74 -12.64
N LEU A 59 -9.04 -4.87 -11.74
CA LEU A 59 -7.63 -4.53 -11.63
C LEU A 59 -6.75 -5.76 -11.38
N GLU A 60 -7.18 -6.67 -10.51
CA GLU A 60 -6.42 -7.90 -10.23
C GLU A 60 -6.24 -8.72 -11.49
N GLN A 61 -7.28 -8.82 -12.31
CA GLN A 61 -7.21 -9.54 -13.58
C GLN A 61 -6.24 -8.87 -14.56
N ILE A 62 -6.27 -7.52 -14.67
CA ILE A 62 -5.32 -6.80 -15.53
C ILE A 62 -3.89 -6.95 -15.04
N LEU A 63 -3.64 -6.74 -13.75
CA LEU A 63 -2.31 -6.89 -13.17
C LEU A 63 -1.83 -8.34 -13.31
N SER A 64 -2.72 -9.32 -13.14
CA SER A 64 -2.41 -10.74 -13.34
C SER A 64 -2.04 -11.02 -14.79
N ASN A 65 -2.74 -10.43 -15.75
CA ASN A 65 -2.43 -10.57 -17.18
C ASN A 65 -1.09 -9.92 -17.54
N LEU A 66 -0.76 -8.77 -16.94
CA LEU A 66 0.48 -8.03 -17.23
C LEU A 66 1.72 -8.62 -16.54
N HIS A 67 1.58 -9.06 -15.29
CA HIS A 67 2.71 -9.44 -14.43
C HIS A 67 2.77 -10.93 -14.10
N GLY A 68 1.70 -11.68 -14.38
CA GLY A 68 1.65 -13.14 -14.27
C GLY A 68 2.09 -13.67 -12.91
N GLU A 69 3.00 -14.65 -12.93
CA GLU A 69 3.51 -15.32 -11.73
C GLU A 69 4.20 -14.38 -10.74
N ARG A 70 4.76 -13.25 -11.19
CA ARG A 70 5.37 -12.27 -10.28
C ARG A 70 4.32 -11.63 -9.39
N LEU A 71 3.16 -11.26 -9.94
CA LEU A 71 2.06 -10.74 -9.14
C LEU A 71 1.54 -11.80 -8.18
N LYS A 72 1.31 -13.02 -8.65
CA LYS A 72 0.83 -14.12 -7.79
C LYS A 72 1.74 -14.34 -6.58
N LYS A 73 3.07 -14.29 -6.78
CA LYS A 73 4.03 -14.41 -5.68
C LYS A 73 3.94 -13.24 -4.70
N ILE A 74 3.82 -12.01 -5.20
CA ILE A 74 3.66 -10.82 -4.35
C ILE A 74 2.37 -10.93 -3.54
N VAL A 75 1.24 -11.22 -4.19
CA VAL A 75 -0.08 -11.40 -3.57
C VAL A 75 -0.05 -12.51 -2.52
N SER A 76 0.58 -13.64 -2.82
CA SER A 76 0.71 -14.74 -1.87
C SER A 76 1.50 -14.35 -0.63
N ILE A 77 2.64 -13.66 -0.80
CA ILE A 77 3.45 -13.19 0.34
C ILE A 77 2.66 -12.20 1.18
N THR A 78 1.99 -11.23 0.56
CA THR A 78 1.21 -10.21 1.28
C THR A 78 -0.01 -10.81 1.98
N ASN A 79 -0.74 -11.72 1.34
CA ASN A 79 -1.91 -12.38 1.92
C ASN A 79 -1.52 -13.26 3.10
N ASN A 80 -0.40 -13.97 3.02
CA ASN A 80 0.10 -14.77 4.13
C ASN A 80 0.45 -13.89 5.34
N SER A 81 1.04 -12.70 5.12
CA SER A 81 1.34 -11.75 6.20
C SER A 81 0.10 -11.16 6.86
N VAL A 82 -0.98 -10.94 6.10
CA VAL A 82 -2.28 -10.47 6.62
C VAL A 82 -3.01 -11.57 7.40
N ASN A 83 -2.97 -12.81 6.90
CA ASN A 83 -3.62 -13.95 7.57
C ASN A 83 -2.88 -14.37 8.85
N SER A 84 -1.55 -14.26 8.90
CA SER A 84 -0.79 -14.53 10.13
C SER A 84 -1.10 -13.53 11.23
N THR A 85 -1.29 -12.24 10.89
CA THR A 85 -1.69 -11.22 11.89
C THR A 85 -3.11 -11.45 12.42
N HIS A 86 -4.01 -12.05 11.63
CA HIS A 86 -5.37 -12.34 12.06
C HIS A 86 -5.48 -13.58 12.96
N ASN A 87 -4.63 -14.60 12.75
CA ASN A 87 -4.56 -15.77 13.63
C ASN A 87 -3.88 -15.47 14.97
N ASP A 88 -2.89 -14.57 15.00
CA ASP A 88 -2.24 -14.17 16.25
C ASP A 88 -3.16 -13.30 17.14
N SER A 89 -4.09 -12.54 16.55
CA SER A 89 -5.09 -11.77 17.33
C SER A 89 -6.16 -12.62 18.01
N ASN A 90 -6.30 -13.91 17.65
CA ASN A 90 -7.23 -14.84 18.29
C ASN A 90 -6.58 -15.67 19.41
N ASN A 91 -5.29 -15.45 19.71
CA ASN A 91 -4.56 -16.23 20.71
C ASN A 91 -3.96 -15.38 21.84
N SER A 92 -4.31 -14.10 21.93
CA SER A 92 -3.81 -13.18 22.95
C SER A 92 -4.77 -12.96 24.13
N ASP A 93 -5.53 -13.99 24.52
CA ASP A 93 -6.39 -14.00 25.72
C ASP A 93 -5.90 -15.02 26.78
N TYR A 94 -4.60 -15.33 26.79
CA TYR A 94 -4.01 -16.20 27.82
C TYR A 94 -2.64 -15.71 28.30
N TYR A 95 -2.64 -14.57 28.98
CA TYR A 95 -1.64 -14.29 30.02
C TYR A 95 -2.32 -13.65 31.22
N ILE A 96 -2.88 -14.50 32.09
CA ILE A 96 -2.99 -14.21 33.52
C ILE A 96 -1.70 -14.77 34.14
N TRP A 97 -0.88 -13.91 34.73
CA TRP A 97 -0.26 -14.02 36.07
C TRP A 97 0.61 -12.78 36.32
#